data_AF-A0A1X7RC64-F1
#
_entry.id   AF-A0A1X7RC64-F1
#
_cell.length_a   1.000
_cell.length_b   1.000
_cell.length_c   1.000
_cell.angle_alpha   90.00
_cell.angle_beta   90.00
_cell.angle_gamma   90.00
#
_symmetry.space_group_name_H-M   'P 1'
#
loop_
_entity.id
_entity.type
_entity.pdbx_description
1 polymer ?
#
loop_
_entity_poly.entity_id
_entity_poly.type
_entity_poly.pdbx_seq_one_letter_code
_entity_poly.pdbx_strand_id
1 'polypeptide(L)'
;MHRGLVRAILDSIDTSKLHSLKLDSLDDEGALPGGGPIEQGTAFYFSKNINQGLISVYEELVIDDDLFERQEQSVAAIFPGPMWFPLRVLSSATSGSLSTIRLKVSPFDGEIDIRNYYTLFRQAASLIHNASSTLKSLTIIFGESLYLYNLRSERYGTHTRKALSISSSSRDVAGFNATGLPREYQRESMNTWKRGIARQSRSIWLFLVCCTIGATVFYCSTTVLYGSAAGISFVRLFKPHAHLEDEVALVVASQKGDDTAWLDAFSKWTRSIYVTDDPTAALTVPMNKGREGMVYLTYIIDNYDHLPSTVIFTHSERYQWHNDDPLYDGQSVLARLNTTYVREEGYVNLRCGWHLGCPAAIRPLEQAKLPAPASDPTSEHAEAGSFYKSAFEDMFPDTPVPDAIGVGCCAQFAVSADTIRSRSVEDYQRYRGWLVRTELNDDLSGRMMEYLWHIIFGKGPVHCPRAEDCYCKVYGMCDLPCEDDGGCKAVYTLPPFSNLPEGWPDVDWTGDSRNSDELRLKFDTEYGPNL
;
A
#
# COMPACT_ATOMS: atom_id res chain seq x y z
N MET A 1 -18.10 1.49 14.66
CA MET A 1 -19.27 2.27 15.16
C MET A 1 -19.41 2.05 16.67
N HIS A 2 -19.73 3.08 17.45
CA HIS A 2 -19.83 2.99 18.92
C HIS A 2 -21.08 2.19 19.36
N ARG A 3 -20.95 1.19 20.26
CA ARG A 3 -22.08 0.35 20.72
C ARG A 3 -23.21 1.15 21.37
N GLY A 4 -22.88 2.21 22.11
CA GLY A 4 -23.87 3.10 22.71
C GLY A 4 -24.70 3.85 21.67
N LEU A 5 -24.09 4.27 20.56
CA LEU A 5 -24.83 4.85 19.41
C LEU A 5 -25.73 3.79 18.75
N VAL A 6 -25.23 2.58 18.53
CA VAL A 6 -26.04 1.46 17.98
C VAL A 6 -27.25 1.19 18.87
N ARG A 7 -27.04 1.12 20.19
CA ARG A 7 -28.11 0.89 21.17
C ARG A 7 -29.12 2.04 21.16
N ALA A 8 -28.67 3.30 21.17
CA ALA A 8 -29.57 4.45 21.07
C ALA A 8 -30.42 4.42 19.78
N ILE A 9 -29.84 4.01 18.64
CA ILE A 9 -30.56 3.84 17.38
C ILE A 9 -31.61 2.72 17.51
N LEU A 10 -31.20 1.54 18.01
CA LEU A 10 -32.10 0.39 18.14
C LEU A 10 -33.22 0.62 19.16
N ASP A 11 -32.94 1.31 20.26
CA ASP A 11 -33.93 1.68 21.29
C ASP A 11 -34.89 2.78 20.77
N SER A 12 -34.47 3.59 19.79
CA SER A 12 -35.30 4.62 19.18
C SER A 12 -36.31 4.08 18.15
N ILE A 13 -36.22 2.80 17.78
CA ILE A 13 -37.08 2.16 16.78
C ILE A 13 -37.85 0.97 17.37
N ASP A 14 -39.08 0.77 16.89
CA ASP A 14 -39.83 -0.45 17.18
C ASP A 14 -39.30 -1.61 16.32
N THR A 15 -38.30 -2.33 16.84
CA THR A 15 -37.65 -3.44 16.13
C THR A 15 -38.61 -4.57 15.76
N SER A 16 -39.76 -4.70 16.44
CA SER A 16 -40.80 -5.67 16.09
C SER A 16 -41.47 -5.38 14.74
N LYS A 17 -41.40 -4.13 14.26
CA LYS A 17 -41.94 -3.66 12.97
C LYS A 17 -40.86 -3.55 11.87
N LEU A 18 -39.64 -4.00 12.14
CA LEU A 18 -38.54 -3.92 11.19
C LEU A 18 -38.75 -4.87 10.00
N HIS A 19 -39.14 -4.33 8.84
CA HIS A 19 -39.39 -5.13 7.63
C HIS A 19 -38.16 -5.44 6.78
N SER A 20 -37.16 -4.57 6.80
CA SER A 20 -35.94 -4.69 6.01
C SER A 20 -34.74 -4.28 6.86
N LEU A 21 -33.74 -5.15 6.90
CA LEU A 21 -32.46 -4.89 7.55
C LEU A 21 -31.36 -4.91 6.50
N LYS A 22 -30.62 -3.81 6.40
CA LYS A 22 -29.42 -3.71 5.60
C LYS A 22 -28.27 -3.28 6.49
N LEU A 23 -27.32 -4.17 6.68
CA LEU A 23 -26.06 -3.87 7.35
C LEU A 23 -24.97 -3.91 6.28
N ASP A 24 -24.53 -2.72 5.87
CA ASP A 24 -23.41 -2.53 4.96
C ASP A 24 -22.16 -2.28 5.79
N SER A 25 -21.08 -3.00 5.49
CA SER A 25 -19.76 -2.79 6.13
C SER A 25 -19.76 -3.07 7.64
N LEU A 26 -19.91 -4.35 8.00
CA LEU A 26 -19.67 -4.85 9.36
C LEU A 26 -18.16 -4.91 9.67
N ASP A 27 -17.42 -3.84 9.31
CA ASP A 27 -15.96 -3.82 9.21
C ASP A 27 -15.29 -3.69 10.57
N ASP A 28 -15.65 -2.67 11.36
CA ASP A 28 -14.96 -2.39 12.63
C ASP A 28 -15.89 -2.08 13.82
N GLU A 29 -15.74 -2.91 14.85
CA GLU A 29 -16.28 -2.73 16.20
C GLU A 29 -15.14 -2.58 17.20
N GLY A 30 -15.07 -1.47 17.92
CA GLY A 30 -14.04 -1.24 18.92
C GLY A 30 -14.49 -0.18 19.93
N ALA A 31 -14.33 -0.48 21.22
CA ALA A 31 -14.62 0.44 22.31
C ALA A 31 -13.72 0.18 23.53
N LEU A 32 -13.23 1.27 24.12
CA LEU A 32 -12.47 1.25 25.37
C LEU A 32 -13.39 0.79 26.51
N PRO A 33 -12.82 0.34 27.66
CA PRO A 33 -13.61 0.02 28.83
C PRO A 33 -14.67 1.09 29.11
N GLY A 34 -14.35 2.39 29.17
CA GLY A 34 -15.36 3.46 29.36
C GLY A 34 -16.40 3.68 28.24
N GLY A 35 -16.58 2.72 27.33
CA GLY A 35 -17.51 2.75 26.22
C GLY A 35 -17.02 3.57 25.04
N GLY A 36 -16.14 4.56 25.22
CA GLY A 36 -15.63 5.44 24.15
C GLY A 36 -15.03 4.68 22.95
N PRO A 37 -15.08 5.24 21.73
CA PRO A 37 -14.52 4.57 20.55
C PRO A 37 -13.04 4.30 20.74
N ILE A 38 -12.57 3.11 20.33
CA ILE A 38 -11.13 2.87 20.23
C ILE A 38 -10.62 3.60 19.00
N GLU A 39 -9.59 4.43 19.18
CA GLU A 39 -8.92 5.10 18.07
C GLU A 39 -8.30 4.08 17.12
N GLN A 40 -8.33 4.32 15.81
CA GLN A 40 -7.94 3.34 14.79
C GLN A 40 -6.50 2.79 14.97
N GLY A 41 -5.56 3.61 15.45
CA GLY A 41 -4.20 3.16 15.77
C GLY A 41 -4.15 2.26 17.02
N THR A 42 -4.90 2.62 18.06
CA THR A 42 -5.07 1.79 19.27
C THR A 42 -5.78 0.48 18.92
N ALA A 43 -6.75 0.53 18.02
CA ALA A 43 -7.43 -0.63 17.50
C ALA A 43 -6.42 -1.57 16.83
N PHE A 44 -5.67 -1.06 15.85
CA PHE A 44 -4.65 -1.85 15.16
C PHE A 44 -3.59 -2.43 16.11
N TYR A 45 -3.24 -1.73 17.17
CA TYR A 45 -2.30 -2.21 18.19
C TYR A 45 -2.86 -3.37 19.04
N PHE A 46 -4.10 -3.24 19.52
CA PHE A 46 -4.75 -4.28 20.32
C PHE A 46 -5.25 -5.47 19.49
N SER A 47 -5.48 -5.31 18.19
CA SER A 47 -5.74 -6.43 17.28
C SER A 47 -4.48 -7.28 17.09
N LYS A 48 -3.31 -6.65 16.97
CA LYS A 48 -2.00 -7.30 16.78
C LYS A 48 -1.43 -8.03 18.00
N ASN A 49 -1.76 -7.60 19.21
CA ASN A 49 -1.08 -8.03 20.44
C ASN A 49 -1.71 -9.22 21.20
N ILE A 50 -2.75 -9.89 20.68
CA ILE A 50 -3.33 -11.09 21.34
C ILE A 50 -2.57 -12.38 20.98
N ASN A 51 -1.26 -12.29 20.75
CA ASN A 51 -0.37 -13.45 20.63
C ASN A 51 0.40 -13.77 21.93
N GLN A 52 0.01 -13.18 23.06
CA GLN A 52 0.54 -13.59 24.37
C GLN A 52 -0.43 -14.50 25.11
N GLY A 53 -0.18 -15.81 24.97
CA GLY A 53 -0.59 -16.82 25.95
C GLY A 53 -1.82 -17.63 25.57
N LEU A 54 -1.58 -18.89 25.17
CA LEU A 54 -2.44 -20.07 25.32
C LEU A 54 -3.78 -19.84 26.04
N ILE A 55 -4.85 -19.54 25.28
CA ILE A 55 -6.20 -19.96 25.67
C ILE A 55 -6.38 -21.34 25.04
N SER A 56 -6.27 -22.36 25.88
CA SER A 56 -6.19 -23.77 25.52
C SER A 56 -7.37 -24.23 24.65
N VAL A 57 -7.04 -24.73 23.46
CA VAL A 57 -7.68 -25.87 22.79
C VAL A 57 -9.23 -25.87 22.81
N TYR A 58 -9.82 -25.20 21.82
CA TYR A 58 -11.06 -25.60 21.10
C TYR A 58 -12.44 -25.68 21.79
N GLU A 59 -12.71 -25.21 23.02
CA GLU A 59 -14.06 -25.36 23.60
C GLU A 59 -15.03 -24.14 23.51
N GLU A 60 -14.58 -22.90 23.24
CA GLU A 60 -15.45 -21.70 23.33
C GLU A 60 -15.19 -20.65 22.22
N LEU A 61 -15.30 -21.03 20.94
CA LEU A 61 -14.90 -20.16 19.80
C LEU A 61 -15.73 -18.88 19.60
N VAL A 62 -16.77 -18.63 20.39
CA VAL A 62 -17.51 -17.35 20.39
C VAL A 62 -17.16 -16.54 21.63
N ILE A 63 -17.41 -15.24 21.59
CA ILE A 63 -17.37 -14.41 22.79
C ILE A 63 -18.45 -14.93 23.75
N ASP A 64 -18.00 -15.45 24.88
CA ASP A 64 -18.86 -15.99 25.94
C ASP A 64 -19.68 -14.89 26.61
N ASP A 65 -20.69 -15.29 27.38
CA ASP A 65 -21.63 -14.36 27.99
C ASP A 65 -20.99 -13.53 29.13
N ASP A 66 -20.01 -14.06 29.86
CA ASP A 66 -19.29 -13.30 30.91
C ASP A 66 -18.44 -12.19 30.28
N LEU A 67 -17.63 -12.53 29.27
CA LEU A 67 -16.83 -11.56 28.52
C LEU A 67 -17.72 -10.51 27.84
N PHE A 68 -18.86 -10.93 27.29
CA PHE A 68 -19.84 -10.00 26.72
C PHE A 68 -20.39 -9.03 27.78
N GLU A 69 -20.85 -9.52 28.92
CA GLU A 69 -21.39 -8.68 30.00
C GLU A 69 -20.34 -7.70 30.52
N ARG A 70 -19.10 -8.13 30.65
CA ARG A 70 -17.98 -7.27 31.06
C ARG A 70 -17.65 -6.18 30.04
N GLN A 71 -17.76 -6.50 28.75
CA GLN A 71 -17.64 -5.51 27.68
C GLN A 71 -18.80 -4.50 27.71
N GLU A 72 -20.03 -4.96 27.97
CA GLU A 72 -21.21 -4.08 28.10
C GLU A 72 -21.14 -3.17 29.33
N GLN A 73 -20.68 -3.70 30.45
CA GLN A 73 -20.50 -2.96 31.70
C GLN A 73 -19.27 -2.07 31.70
N SER A 74 -18.58 -1.95 30.57
CA SER A 74 -17.45 -1.04 30.45
C SER A 74 -16.26 -1.42 31.34
N VAL A 75 -16.13 -2.70 31.70
CA VAL A 75 -15.06 -3.25 32.57
C VAL A 75 -14.08 -4.16 31.81
N ALA A 76 -14.33 -4.41 30.52
CA ALA A 76 -13.40 -5.05 29.59
C ALA A 76 -13.38 -4.29 28.26
N ALA A 77 -12.24 -4.32 27.57
CA ALA A 77 -12.11 -3.73 26.24
C ALA A 77 -12.87 -4.54 25.19
N ILE A 78 -13.41 -3.86 24.18
CA ILE A 78 -13.98 -4.47 22.97
C ILE A 78 -12.92 -4.39 21.89
N PHE A 79 -12.38 -5.55 21.51
CA PHE A 79 -11.32 -5.63 20.52
C PHE A 79 -11.83 -5.28 19.12
N PRO A 80 -11.00 -4.63 18.30
CA PRO A 80 -11.28 -4.40 16.89
C PRO A 80 -11.53 -5.69 16.14
N GLY A 81 -12.58 -5.69 15.35
CA GLY A 81 -12.98 -6.81 14.55
C GLY A 81 -14.31 -6.55 13.85
N PRO A 82 -14.82 -7.52 13.10
CA PRO A 82 -16.07 -7.37 12.40
C PRO A 82 -17.20 -7.08 13.38
N MET A 83 -18.09 -6.18 13.00
CA MET A 83 -19.15 -5.69 13.87
C MET A 83 -20.25 -6.74 14.06
N TRP A 84 -20.29 -7.39 15.22
CA TRP A 84 -21.27 -8.41 15.58
C TRP A 84 -22.31 -7.92 16.58
N PHE A 85 -22.06 -6.80 17.26
CA PHE A 85 -22.96 -6.28 18.28
C PHE A 85 -24.39 -5.96 17.80
N PRO A 86 -24.63 -5.23 16.67
CA PRO A 86 -25.98 -4.99 16.19
C PRO A 86 -26.73 -6.29 15.90
N LEU A 87 -26.04 -7.29 15.34
CA LEU A 87 -26.61 -8.60 15.05
C LEU A 87 -27.01 -9.34 16.33
N ARG A 88 -26.22 -9.25 17.41
CA ARG A 88 -26.54 -9.86 18.71
C ARG A 88 -27.77 -9.21 19.34
N VAL A 89 -27.87 -7.88 19.30
CA VAL A 89 -29.03 -7.17 19.84
C VAL A 89 -30.29 -7.54 19.04
N LEU A 90 -30.20 -7.54 17.70
CA LEU A 90 -31.32 -7.87 16.83
C LEU A 90 -31.71 -9.36 16.87
N SER A 91 -30.76 -10.27 17.02
CA SER A 91 -31.03 -11.71 17.16
C SER A 91 -31.73 -12.01 18.49
N SER A 92 -31.41 -11.26 19.55
CA SER A 92 -32.10 -11.38 20.85
C SER A 92 -33.50 -10.76 20.85
N ALA A 93 -33.80 -9.87 19.89
CA ALA A 93 -35.11 -9.24 19.71
C ALA A 93 -36.01 -10.07 18.77
N THR A 94 -37.32 -10.10 19.05
CA THR A 94 -38.30 -10.84 18.24
C THR A 94 -38.52 -10.16 16.87
N SER A 95 -37.89 -10.70 15.84
CA SER A 95 -37.91 -10.18 14.46
C SER A 95 -39.15 -10.62 13.64
N GLY A 96 -40.34 -10.50 14.21
CA GLY A 96 -41.58 -11.08 13.67
C GLY A 96 -42.06 -10.53 12.32
N SER A 97 -41.50 -9.41 11.84
CA SER A 97 -41.90 -8.74 10.58
C SER A 97 -40.80 -8.66 9.52
N LEU A 98 -39.61 -9.21 9.81
CA LEU A 98 -38.41 -9.06 8.99
C LEU A 98 -38.48 -9.90 7.72
N SER A 99 -38.66 -9.23 6.58
CA SER A 99 -38.87 -9.88 5.28
C SER A 99 -37.66 -9.82 4.35
N THR A 100 -36.72 -8.90 4.61
CA THR A 100 -35.52 -8.72 3.79
C THR A 100 -34.31 -8.53 4.68
N ILE A 101 -33.29 -9.36 4.51
CA ILE A 101 -32.01 -9.25 5.19
C ILE A 101 -30.91 -9.10 4.15
N ARG A 102 -30.13 -8.04 4.26
CA ARG A 102 -28.87 -7.86 3.52
C ARG A 102 -27.74 -7.63 4.50
N LEU A 103 -26.80 -8.58 4.55
CA LEU A 103 -25.62 -8.52 5.39
C LEU A 103 -24.38 -8.45 4.50
N LYS A 104 -23.57 -7.42 4.67
CA LYS A 104 -22.25 -7.32 4.06
C LYS A 104 -21.20 -7.53 5.15
N VAL A 105 -20.57 -8.69 5.10
CA VAL A 105 -19.49 -9.12 5.99
C VAL A 105 -18.15 -8.76 5.35
N SER A 106 -17.26 -8.27 6.19
CA SER A 106 -15.91 -7.83 5.84
C SER A 106 -15.03 -9.00 5.43
N PRO A 107 -13.93 -8.75 4.71
CA PRO A 107 -12.91 -9.76 4.48
C PRO A 107 -12.36 -10.31 5.80
N PHE A 108 -12.00 -11.59 5.80
CA PHE A 108 -11.26 -12.16 6.92
C PHE A 108 -9.85 -11.59 6.97
N ASP A 109 -9.40 -11.25 8.16
CA ASP A 109 -8.06 -10.76 8.47
C ASP A 109 -7.44 -11.65 9.56
N GLY A 110 -6.20 -12.07 9.35
CA GLY A 110 -5.45 -12.90 10.29
C GLY A 110 -5.02 -12.15 11.56
N GLU A 111 -5.08 -10.82 11.54
CA GLU A 111 -4.72 -9.93 12.65
C GLU A 111 -5.91 -9.61 13.58
N ILE A 112 -7.09 -10.18 13.30
CA ILE A 112 -8.32 -9.95 14.09
C ILE A 112 -8.59 -11.19 14.95
N ASP A 113 -8.98 -10.96 16.21
CA ASP A 113 -9.41 -12.03 17.12
C ASP A 113 -10.54 -12.85 16.47
N ILE A 114 -10.23 -14.13 16.22
CA ILE A 114 -11.08 -15.06 15.48
C ILE A 114 -12.46 -15.23 16.13
N ARG A 115 -12.59 -15.02 17.45
CA ARG A 115 -13.86 -15.09 18.18
C ARG A 115 -14.87 -14.06 17.68
N ASN A 116 -14.42 -12.91 17.16
CA ASN A 116 -15.30 -11.90 16.57
C ASN A 116 -16.01 -12.44 15.33
N TYR A 117 -15.29 -13.13 14.44
CA TYR A 117 -15.87 -13.75 13.24
C TYR A 117 -16.87 -14.85 13.60
N TYR A 118 -16.49 -15.76 14.50
CA TYR A 118 -17.40 -16.82 14.95
C TYR A 118 -18.66 -16.26 15.62
N THR A 119 -18.51 -15.22 16.45
CA THR A 119 -19.64 -14.53 17.08
C THR A 119 -20.54 -13.88 16.03
N LEU A 120 -19.96 -13.18 15.06
CA LEU A 120 -20.69 -12.60 13.93
C LEU A 120 -21.54 -13.64 13.20
N PHE A 121 -20.94 -14.74 12.77
CA PHE A 121 -21.64 -15.79 12.02
C PHE A 121 -22.75 -16.43 12.86
N ARG A 122 -22.51 -16.68 14.14
CA ARG A 122 -23.51 -17.25 15.04
C ARG A 122 -24.71 -16.32 15.20
N GLN A 123 -24.48 -15.02 15.40
CA GLN A 123 -25.56 -14.04 15.57
C GLN A 123 -26.34 -13.81 14.28
N ALA A 124 -25.65 -13.76 13.13
CA ALA A 124 -26.30 -13.72 11.83
C ALA A 124 -27.20 -14.94 11.60
N ALA A 125 -26.71 -16.14 11.90
CA ALA A 125 -27.48 -17.38 11.79
C ALA A 125 -28.72 -17.37 12.70
N SER A 126 -28.58 -16.91 13.94
CA SER A 126 -29.70 -16.77 14.88
C SER A 126 -30.76 -15.78 14.39
N LEU A 127 -30.34 -14.62 13.88
CA LEU A 127 -31.25 -13.63 13.32
C LEU A 127 -32.03 -14.17 12.11
N ILE A 128 -31.34 -14.86 11.19
CA ILE A 128 -31.96 -15.49 10.02
C ILE A 128 -32.96 -16.57 10.46
N HIS A 129 -32.60 -17.38 11.46
CA HIS A 129 -33.49 -18.39 12.02
C HIS A 129 -34.78 -17.76 12.60
N ASN A 130 -34.63 -16.68 13.37
CA ASN A 130 -35.77 -15.97 13.97
C ASN A 130 -36.70 -15.33 12.92
N ALA A 131 -36.15 -14.92 11.78
CA ALA A 131 -36.90 -14.36 10.66
C ALA A 131 -37.40 -15.43 9.66
N SER A 132 -37.09 -16.71 9.85
CA SER A 132 -37.28 -17.76 8.83
C SER A 132 -38.72 -17.90 8.30
N SER A 133 -39.73 -17.58 9.09
CA SER A 133 -41.15 -17.65 8.70
C SER A 133 -41.63 -16.45 7.87
N THR A 134 -40.92 -15.32 7.93
CA THR A 134 -41.31 -14.05 7.28
C THR A 134 -40.31 -13.57 6.23
N LEU A 135 -39.09 -14.14 6.23
CA LEU A 135 -38.01 -13.81 5.31
C LEU A 135 -38.36 -14.21 3.87
N LYS A 136 -38.37 -13.21 2.98
CA LYS A 136 -38.62 -13.35 1.54
C LYS A 136 -37.34 -13.18 0.71
N SER A 137 -36.39 -12.41 1.22
CA SER A 137 -35.13 -12.12 0.56
C SER A 137 -33.98 -12.14 1.56
N LEU A 138 -33.00 -12.99 1.32
CA LEU A 138 -31.74 -13.03 2.04
C LEU A 138 -30.60 -12.75 1.06
N THR A 139 -29.76 -11.78 1.39
CA THR A 139 -28.52 -11.49 0.67
C THR A 139 -27.39 -11.44 1.69
N ILE A 140 -26.48 -12.40 1.63
CA ILE A 140 -25.23 -12.33 2.39
C ILE A 140 -24.11 -12.10 1.39
N ILE A 141 -23.34 -11.04 1.62
CA ILE A 141 -22.19 -10.65 0.84
C ILE A 141 -20.98 -10.87 1.74
N PHE A 142 -20.18 -11.89 1.43
CA PHE A 142 -18.90 -12.10 2.10
C PHE A 142 -17.81 -11.41 1.30
N GLY A 143 -17.02 -10.57 1.96
CA GLY A 143 -15.80 -10.01 1.40
C GLY A 143 -16.00 -9.35 0.04
N GLU A 144 -16.61 -8.16 0.00
CA GLU A 144 -16.27 -7.23 -1.08
C GLU A 144 -14.87 -6.70 -0.81
N SER A 145 -13.88 -7.54 -1.14
CA SER A 145 -12.53 -7.09 -1.28
C SER A 145 -12.44 -6.28 -2.57
N LEU A 146 -11.88 -5.07 -2.49
CA LEU A 146 -11.38 -4.36 -3.67
C LEU A 146 -10.29 -5.18 -4.41
N TYR A 147 -9.73 -6.23 -3.78
CA TYR A 147 -8.75 -7.17 -4.34
C TYR A 147 -9.34 -8.34 -5.15
N LEU A 148 -10.64 -8.37 -5.47
CA LEU A 148 -11.25 -9.46 -6.25
C LEU A 148 -11.05 -9.36 -7.79
N TYR A 149 -10.10 -8.55 -8.27
CA TYR A 149 -9.69 -8.54 -9.69
C TYR A 149 -8.48 -9.43 -10.02
N ASN A 150 -7.83 -10.07 -9.04
CA ASN A 150 -6.64 -10.86 -9.32
C ASN A 150 -6.66 -12.21 -8.60
N LEU A 151 -6.55 -13.30 -9.35
CA LEU A 151 -6.62 -14.66 -8.80
C LEU A 151 -5.75 -15.68 -9.53
N ARG A 152 -4.80 -16.28 -8.80
CA ARG A 152 -4.37 -17.71 -8.78
C ARG A 152 -3.67 -17.97 -7.43
N SER A 153 -3.80 -19.06 -6.66
CA SER A 153 -4.72 -20.20 -6.63
C SER A 153 -4.53 -20.97 -5.29
N GLU A 154 -5.64 -21.42 -4.70
CA GLU A 154 -5.85 -22.69 -3.95
C GLU A 154 -4.78 -23.22 -2.97
N ARG A 155 -5.05 -23.09 -1.65
CA ARG A 155 -5.76 -24.15 -0.89
C ARG A 155 -6.22 -23.65 0.50
N TYR A 156 -7.47 -24.00 0.82
CA TYR A 156 -8.29 -23.69 2.00
C TYR A 156 -8.92 -22.29 2.07
N GLY A 157 -10.11 -22.18 1.48
CA GLY A 157 -11.02 -21.04 1.61
C GLY A 157 -11.70 -20.73 0.29
N THR A 158 -12.92 -21.25 0.09
CA THR A 158 -13.74 -21.16 -1.13
C THR A 158 -13.70 -19.80 -1.84
N HIS A 159 -13.09 -19.76 -3.03
CA HIS A 159 -13.44 -18.77 -4.05
C HIS A 159 -14.88 -18.99 -4.49
N THR A 160 -15.78 -18.13 -4.03
CA THR A 160 -17.08 -17.94 -4.68
C THR A 160 -17.52 -16.51 -4.48
N ARG A 161 -17.64 -15.74 -5.56
CA ARG A 161 -18.78 -14.80 -5.66
C ARG A 161 -20.04 -15.65 -5.53
N LYS A 162 -20.45 -15.92 -4.31
CA LYS A 162 -21.79 -16.37 -3.98
C LYS A 162 -22.41 -15.24 -3.19
N ALA A 163 -23.03 -14.31 -3.90
CA ALA A 163 -24.24 -13.74 -3.34
C ALA A 163 -25.17 -14.95 -3.16
N LEU A 164 -25.31 -15.44 -1.93
CA LEU A 164 -26.32 -16.44 -1.62
C LEU A 164 -27.64 -15.68 -1.61
N SER A 165 -28.18 -15.40 -2.80
CA SER A 165 -29.50 -14.83 -2.98
C SER A 165 -30.49 -15.98 -2.93
N ILE A 166 -30.94 -16.32 -1.72
CA ILE A 166 -32.10 -17.19 -1.57
C ILE A 166 -33.33 -16.28 -1.71
N SER A 167 -33.92 -16.26 -2.90
CA SER A 167 -35.30 -15.82 -3.08
C SER A 167 -36.19 -17.05 -3.03
N SER A 168 -36.62 -17.44 -1.83
CA SER A 168 -37.58 -18.53 -1.71
C SER A 168 -38.98 -18.00 -1.99
N SER A 169 -39.62 -18.51 -3.05
CA SER A 169 -41.07 -18.69 -3.01
C SER A 169 -41.34 -19.89 -2.08
N SER A 170 -41.58 -19.60 -0.80
CA SER A 170 -42.17 -20.49 0.22
C SER A 170 -42.01 -22.00 -0.02
N ARG A 171 -40.87 -22.56 0.40
CA ARG A 171 -40.58 -23.96 0.82
C ARG A 171 -39.09 -24.21 0.58
N ASP A 172 -38.47 -25.02 1.44
CA ASP A 172 -37.07 -25.46 1.38
C ASP A 172 -36.03 -24.55 2.07
N VAL A 173 -36.22 -24.36 3.39
CA VAL A 173 -35.11 -24.11 4.33
C VAL A 173 -35.11 -25.25 5.34
N ALA A 174 -34.71 -26.44 4.90
CA ALA A 174 -34.44 -27.57 5.79
C ALA A 174 -33.39 -28.48 5.14
N GLY A 175 -32.18 -28.51 5.72
CA GLY A 175 -31.18 -29.53 5.46
C GLY A 175 -29.94 -29.06 4.72
N PHE A 176 -28.87 -28.77 5.46
CA PHE A 176 -27.51 -28.87 4.95
C PHE A 176 -26.71 -29.75 5.91
N ASN A 177 -26.37 -30.96 5.46
CA ASN A 177 -25.41 -31.87 6.08
C ASN A 177 -24.29 -32.12 5.06
N ALA A 178 -23.04 -32.17 5.55
CA ALA A 178 -21.83 -32.23 4.73
C ALA A 178 -21.67 -33.57 3.97
N THR A 179 -21.12 -33.50 2.74
CA THR A 179 -20.24 -34.45 2.01
C THR A 179 -20.59 -34.58 0.52
N GLY A 180 -19.57 -34.57 -0.35
CA GLY A 180 -19.60 -35.15 -1.70
C GLY A 180 -19.65 -34.18 -2.90
N LEU A 181 -18.53 -34.04 -3.60
CA LEU A 181 -18.47 -33.54 -4.99
C LEU A 181 -18.60 -34.72 -5.98
N PRO A 182 -19.27 -34.54 -7.13
CA PRO A 182 -18.91 -35.30 -8.33
C PRO A 182 -18.51 -34.43 -9.53
N ARG A 183 -17.55 -34.98 -10.28
CA ARG A 183 -17.03 -34.53 -11.58
C ARG A 183 -18.06 -34.81 -12.69
N GLU A 184 -18.49 -33.78 -13.41
CA GLU A 184 -18.93 -33.85 -14.81
C GLU A 184 -19.34 -32.45 -15.29
N TYR A 185 -18.46 -31.74 -15.99
CA TYR A 185 -18.79 -30.90 -17.17
C TYR A 185 -17.53 -30.17 -17.66
N GLN A 186 -16.75 -30.87 -18.48
CA GLN A 186 -15.87 -30.22 -19.46
C GLN A 186 -16.28 -30.70 -20.86
N ARG A 187 -16.19 -29.76 -21.83
CA ARG A 187 -16.59 -29.78 -23.27
C ARG A 187 -18.03 -29.32 -23.50
N GLU A 188 -18.30 -28.30 -24.32
CA GLU A 188 -17.74 -28.01 -25.64
C GLU A 188 -17.89 -26.52 -26.00
N SER A 189 -16.85 -25.94 -26.59
CA SER A 189 -16.90 -24.62 -27.22
C SER A 189 -17.29 -24.73 -28.70
N MET A 190 -17.87 -23.64 -29.23
CA MET A 190 -17.90 -23.22 -30.63
C MET A 190 -18.88 -23.89 -31.60
N ASN A 191 -19.90 -23.11 -32.00
CA ASN A 191 -20.21 -22.69 -33.38
C ASN A 191 -21.71 -22.65 -33.66
N THR A 192 -22.29 -21.45 -33.73
CA THR A 192 -23.14 -21.03 -34.88
C THR A 192 -23.50 -19.56 -34.74
N TRP A 193 -22.54 -18.74 -35.13
CA TRP A 193 -22.85 -17.50 -35.83
C TRP A 193 -23.63 -17.86 -37.10
N LYS A 194 -24.88 -17.37 -37.26
CA LYS A 194 -25.41 -16.82 -38.53
C LYS A 194 -26.93 -16.51 -38.47
N ARG A 195 -27.20 -15.20 -38.53
CA ARG A 195 -28.18 -14.49 -39.40
C ARG A 195 -29.67 -14.46 -39.01
N GLY A 196 -30.24 -13.25 -39.15
CA GLY A 196 -31.65 -13.07 -39.50
C GLY A 196 -32.41 -12.01 -38.69
N ILE A 197 -32.02 -10.73 -38.71
CA ILE A 197 -32.57 -9.67 -39.58
C ILE A 197 -33.75 -8.87 -38.95
N ALA A 198 -33.50 -7.55 -38.77
CA ALA A 198 -34.34 -6.34 -38.96
C ALA A 198 -35.72 -6.24 -38.25
N ARG A 199 -36.26 -5.09 -37.83
CA ARG A 199 -36.12 -3.66 -38.21
C ARG A 199 -36.94 -2.86 -37.15
N GLN A 200 -36.44 -1.77 -36.56
CA GLN A 200 -36.86 -0.36 -36.75
C GLN A 200 -36.59 0.35 -35.40
N SER A 201 -36.24 1.64 -35.28
CA SER A 201 -35.86 2.67 -36.26
C SER A 201 -35.45 3.94 -35.50
N ARG A 202 -34.61 4.76 -36.18
CA ARG A 202 -34.54 6.23 -36.13
C ARG A 202 -34.08 6.89 -34.82
N SER A 203 -32.78 7.21 -34.73
CA SER A 203 -32.26 8.44 -34.07
C SER A 203 -30.79 8.81 -34.35
N ILE A 204 -30.01 8.04 -35.12
CA ILE A 204 -28.53 8.24 -35.18
C ILE A 204 -28.03 8.96 -36.45
N TRP A 205 -28.91 9.36 -37.37
CA TRP A 205 -28.50 10.02 -38.63
C TRP A 205 -28.50 11.56 -38.62
N LEU A 206 -28.77 12.20 -37.47
CA LEU A 206 -28.69 13.66 -37.34
C LEU A 206 -27.45 14.15 -36.55
N PHE A 207 -26.71 13.25 -35.89
CA PHE A 207 -25.55 13.63 -35.09
C PHE A 207 -24.22 13.62 -35.86
N LEU A 208 -24.16 12.90 -36.99
CA LEU A 208 -22.93 12.76 -37.78
C LEU A 208 -22.75 13.78 -38.91
N VAL A 209 -23.74 14.64 -39.15
CA VAL A 209 -23.64 15.71 -40.18
C VAL A 209 -23.26 17.07 -39.56
N CYS A 210 -23.42 17.28 -38.26
CA CYS A 210 -23.05 18.54 -37.60
C CYS A 210 -21.55 18.62 -37.21
N CYS A 211 -20.88 17.49 -37.00
CA CYS A 211 -19.47 17.49 -36.56
C CYS A 211 -18.45 17.71 -37.69
N THR A 212 -18.85 17.65 -38.97
CA THR A 212 -17.94 17.84 -40.11
C THR A 212 -17.90 19.28 -40.65
N ILE A 213 -18.82 20.15 -40.22
CA ILE A 213 -18.86 21.57 -40.63
C ILE A 213 -18.12 22.47 -39.62
N GLY A 214 -18.00 22.06 -38.35
CA GLY A 214 -17.26 22.82 -37.32
C GLY A 214 -15.73 22.75 -37.47
N ALA A 215 -15.19 21.70 -38.08
CA ALA A 215 -13.74 21.49 -38.19
C ALA A 215 -13.08 22.25 -39.36
N THR A 216 -13.86 22.76 -40.32
CA THR A 216 -13.33 23.48 -41.49
C THR A 216 -13.26 25.00 -41.31
N VAL A 217 -13.93 25.57 -40.30
CA VAL A 217 -13.93 27.02 -40.04
C VAL A 217 -12.78 27.45 -39.11
N PHE A 218 -12.25 26.55 -38.29
CA PHE A 218 -11.14 26.86 -37.38
C PHE A 218 -9.75 26.77 -38.05
N TYR A 219 -9.65 26.15 -39.22
CA TYR A 219 -8.38 25.94 -39.94
C TYR A 219 -8.03 27.08 -40.92
N CYS A 220 -8.89 28.09 -41.07
CA CYS A 220 -8.72 29.16 -42.07
C CYS A 220 -8.52 30.58 -41.47
N SER A 221 -8.41 30.72 -40.15
CA SER A 221 -8.27 32.03 -39.47
C SER A 221 -6.89 32.27 -38.82
N THR A 222 -5.93 31.36 -38.94
CA THR A 222 -4.55 31.56 -38.46
C THR A 222 -3.49 31.71 -39.55
N THR A 223 -3.87 31.64 -40.83
CA THR A 223 -2.97 31.83 -41.99
C THR A 223 -2.89 33.26 -42.53
N VAL A 224 -3.40 34.28 -41.82
CA VAL A 224 -3.37 35.69 -42.27
C VAL A 224 -2.49 36.60 -41.38
N LEU A 225 -1.75 36.07 -40.40
CA LEU A 225 -0.82 36.87 -39.57
C LEU A 225 0.61 36.31 -39.54
N TYR A 226 1.14 35.90 -40.69
CA TYR A 226 2.58 35.76 -40.89
C TYR A 226 2.98 36.40 -42.22
N GLY A 227 3.34 37.69 -42.14
CA GLY A 227 4.07 38.42 -43.14
C GLY A 227 5.25 39.12 -42.47
N SER A 228 6.42 38.49 -42.57
CA SER A 228 7.74 39.13 -42.51
C SER A 228 8.26 39.60 -41.13
N ALA A 229 9.02 38.74 -40.44
CA ALA A 229 10.22 39.15 -39.70
C ALA A 229 11.15 37.95 -39.48
N ALA A 230 12.44 38.20 -39.65
CA ALA A 230 13.54 37.26 -39.75
C ALA A 230 13.61 36.24 -38.61
N GLY A 231 13.86 34.98 -38.98
CA GLY A 231 14.12 33.89 -38.07
C GLY A 231 15.41 34.09 -37.29
N ILE A 232 15.27 34.25 -35.98
CA ILE A 232 16.27 33.82 -35.01
C ILE A 232 15.69 32.55 -34.38
N SER A 233 15.93 31.41 -35.02
CA SER A 233 15.79 30.14 -34.32
C SER A 233 16.93 30.05 -33.32
N PHE A 234 16.62 30.14 -32.03
CA PHE A 234 17.39 29.45 -31.00
C PHE A 234 17.26 27.95 -31.26
N VAL A 235 18.00 27.45 -32.25
CA VAL A 235 18.45 26.07 -32.23
C VAL A 235 19.40 26.02 -31.04
N ARG A 236 18.90 25.58 -29.88
CA ARG A 236 19.79 24.95 -28.90
C ARG A 236 20.45 23.83 -29.69
N LEU A 237 21.71 24.05 -30.03
CA LEU A 237 22.59 23.05 -30.57
C LEU A 237 22.73 22.00 -29.48
N PHE A 238 21.78 21.07 -29.40
CA PHE A 238 22.04 19.76 -28.83
C PHE A 238 23.12 19.17 -29.72
N LYS A 239 24.38 19.40 -29.34
CA LYS A 239 25.42 18.46 -29.67
C LYS A 239 24.86 17.10 -29.24
N PRO A 240 24.80 16.09 -30.13
CA PRO A 240 24.74 14.73 -29.66
C PRO A 240 25.88 14.63 -28.65
N HIS A 241 25.57 14.42 -27.37
CA HIS A 241 26.60 13.95 -26.47
C HIS A 241 27.02 12.62 -27.09
N ALA A 242 28.18 12.64 -27.75
CA ALA A 242 28.94 11.43 -27.98
C ALA A 242 28.86 10.62 -26.69
N HIS A 243 28.56 9.32 -26.81
CA HIS A 243 28.58 8.33 -25.74
C HIS A 243 29.70 8.63 -24.72
N LEU A 244 29.42 9.48 -23.74
CA LEU A 244 30.11 9.47 -22.47
C LEU A 244 29.49 8.25 -21.81
N GLU A 245 30.33 7.26 -21.50
CA GLU A 245 29.88 6.10 -20.75
C GLU A 245 29.03 6.58 -19.56
N ASP A 246 27.87 5.97 -19.35
CA ASP A 246 26.99 6.33 -18.24
C ASP A 246 27.75 6.04 -16.94
N GLU A 247 28.43 7.06 -16.41
CA GLU A 247 29.09 6.97 -15.12
C GLU A 247 28.00 6.87 -14.05
N VAL A 248 28.00 5.75 -13.34
CA VAL A 248 27.07 5.45 -12.25
C VAL A 248 27.88 5.28 -10.98
N ALA A 249 27.45 5.96 -9.91
CA ALA A 249 27.91 5.63 -8.55
C ALA A 249 26.81 4.94 -7.76
N LEU A 250 27.23 3.93 -6.99
CA LEU A 250 26.43 3.27 -5.98
C LEU A 250 26.91 3.71 -4.60
N VAL A 251 26.04 4.40 -3.87
CA VAL A 251 26.29 4.95 -2.53
C VAL A 251 25.52 4.12 -1.53
N VAL A 252 26.26 3.52 -0.59
CA VAL A 252 25.72 2.51 0.31
C VAL A 252 25.91 2.95 1.74
N ALA A 253 24.81 3.03 2.48
CA ALA A 253 24.85 3.17 3.93
C ALA A 253 24.97 1.79 4.57
N SER A 254 26.04 1.57 5.33
CA SER A 254 26.40 0.27 5.88
C SER A 254 26.90 0.39 7.34
N GLN A 255 26.87 -0.74 8.04
CA GLN A 255 27.51 -0.98 9.31
C GLN A 255 28.60 -2.05 9.16
N LYS A 256 29.51 -2.12 10.12
CA LYS A 256 30.67 -3.02 10.11
C LYS A 256 30.29 -4.50 9.98
N GLY A 257 29.10 -4.86 10.45
CA GLY A 257 28.58 -6.23 10.41
C GLY A 257 27.92 -6.63 9.09
N ASP A 258 27.62 -5.69 8.20
CA ASP A 258 26.84 -5.95 7.00
C ASP A 258 27.68 -6.63 5.90
N ASP A 259 27.04 -7.47 5.08
CA ASP A 259 27.67 -8.05 3.90
C ASP A 259 27.39 -7.22 2.64
N THR A 260 28.43 -6.56 2.15
CA THR A 260 28.38 -5.75 0.92
C THR A 260 29.13 -6.38 -0.26
N ALA A 261 29.63 -7.63 -0.12
CA ALA A 261 30.43 -8.29 -1.15
C ALA A 261 29.63 -8.53 -2.45
N TRP A 262 28.31 -8.72 -2.36
CA TRP A 262 27.42 -8.89 -3.51
C TRP A 262 27.47 -7.72 -4.51
N LEU A 263 27.88 -6.53 -4.06
CA LEU A 263 28.05 -5.35 -4.89
C LEU A 263 29.17 -5.49 -5.93
N ASP A 264 30.06 -6.48 -5.79
CA ASP A 264 31.06 -6.83 -6.81
C ASP A 264 30.43 -7.20 -8.16
N ALA A 265 29.15 -7.62 -8.17
CA ALA A 265 28.38 -7.84 -9.39
C ALA A 265 28.28 -6.58 -10.28
N PHE A 266 28.42 -5.37 -9.71
CA PHE A 266 28.34 -4.08 -10.40
C PHE A 266 29.71 -3.45 -10.61
N SER A 267 30.69 -4.24 -11.06
CA SER A 267 32.09 -3.80 -11.24
C SER A 267 32.30 -2.57 -12.16
N LYS A 268 31.32 -2.24 -13.00
CA LYS A 268 31.35 -1.03 -13.85
C LYS A 268 30.92 0.24 -13.12
N TRP A 269 30.26 0.12 -11.98
CA TRP A 269 29.79 1.25 -11.19
C TRP A 269 30.83 1.61 -10.13
N THR A 270 31.00 2.90 -9.88
CA THR A 270 31.82 3.37 -8.77
C THR A 270 31.08 3.07 -7.46
N ARG A 271 31.73 2.40 -6.52
CA ARG A 271 31.09 2.00 -5.25
C ARG A 271 31.63 2.88 -4.12
N SER A 272 30.73 3.52 -3.40
CA SER A 272 31.03 4.35 -2.23
C SER A 272 30.29 3.78 -1.02
N ILE A 273 30.95 2.89 -0.29
CA ILE A 273 30.38 2.19 0.86
C ILE A 273 30.80 2.91 2.13
N TYR A 274 29.86 3.60 2.77
CA TYR A 274 30.10 4.32 4.02
C TYR A 274 29.74 3.44 5.21
N VAL A 275 30.71 3.20 6.09
CA VAL A 275 30.52 2.43 7.32
C VAL A 275 30.32 3.39 8.49
N THR A 276 29.11 3.41 9.04
CA THR A 276 28.69 4.47 9.98
C THR A 276 29.10 4.25 11.43
N ASP A 277 29.36 2.99 11.80
CA ASP A 277 29.77 2.56 13.15
C ASP A 277 31.26 2.18 13.26
N ASP A 278 32.05 2.43 12.21
CA ASP A 278 33.51 2.25 12.22
C ASP A 278 34.23 3.56 11.84
N PRO A 279 34.81 4.29 12.82
CA PRO A 279 35.53 5.54 12.56
C PRO A 279 36.87 5.33 11.81
N THR A 280 37.29 4.08 11.61
CA THR A 280 38.52 3.73 10.88
C THR A 280 38.26 3.27 9.45
N ALA A 281 36.98 3.19 9.04
CA ALA A 281 36.61 2.82 7.68
C ALA A 281 37.10 3.86 6.65
N ALA A 282 37.35 3.39 5.42
CA ALA A 282 37.84 4.23 4.34
C ALA A 282 36.88 5.38 3.99
N LEU A 283 35.57 5.11 4.05
CA LEU A 283 34.51 6.10 3.96
C LEU A 283 33.66 6.00 5.22
N THR A 284 33.50 7.12 5.91
CA THR A 284 32.74 7.24 7.16
C THR A 284 31.94 8.55 7.16
N VAL A 285 31.16 8.77 8.21
CA VAL A 285 30.32 9.95 8.37
C VAL A 285 30.84 10.85 9.47
N PRO A 286 30.58 12.17 9.41
CA PRO A 286 30.99 13.10 10.46
C PRO A 286 30.32 12.81 11.81
N MET A 287 29.16 12.14 11.80
CA MET A 287 28.41 11.74 12.98
C MET A 287 27.46 10.60 12.62
N ASN A 288 27.40 9.53 13.41
CA ASN A 288 26.41 8.47 13.23
C ASN A 288 25.05 8.94 13.77
N LYS A 289 24.26 9.61 12.92
CA LYS A 289 22.98 10.24 13.25
C LYS A 289 22.05 10.22 12.05
N GLY A 290 20.77 9.93 12.26
CA GLY A 290 19.75 10.03 11.21
C GLY A 290 19.86 8.98 10.11
N ARG A 291 20.41 7.80 10.46
CA ARG A 291 20.54 6.61 9.60
C ARG A 291 21.21 6.93 8.25
N GLU A 292 20.69 6.41 7.15
CA GLU A 292 21.23 6.61 5.79
C GLU A 292 21.23 8.09 5.35
N GLY A 293 20.41 8.92 5.99
CA GLY A 293 20.35 10.37 5.79
C GLY A 293 21.72 11.04 5.81
N MET A 294 22.54 10.71 6.81
CA MET A 294 23.88 11.30 6.96
C MET A 294 24.84 10.86 5.86
N VAL A 295 24.79 9.58 5.48
CA VAL A 295 25.64 9.02 4.42
C VAL A 295 25.35 9.73 3.11
N TYR A 296 24.07 9.82 2.74
CA TYR A 296 23.68 10.38 1.44
C TYR A 296 23.99 11.87 1.35
N LEU A 297 23.73 12.64 2.41
CA LEU A 297 24.10 14.06 2.47
C LEU A 297 25.62 14.25 2.42
N THR A 298 26.39 13.42 3.11
CA THR A 298 27.86 13.49 3.10
C THR A 298 28.40 13.21 1.70
N TYR A 299 27.93 12.15 1.04
CA TYR A 299 28.32 11.85 -0.34
C TYR A 299 28.00 13.02 -1.28
N ILE A 300 26.78 13.55 -1.23
CA ILE A 300 26.36 14.65 -2.11
C ILE A 300 27.24 15.87 -1.91
N ILE A 301 27.50 16.27 -0.65
CA ILE A 301 28.31 17.46 -0.32
C ILE A 301 29.75 17.27 -0.81
N ASP A 302 30.35 16.12 -0.51
CA ASP A 302 31.78 15.89 -0.76
C ASP A 302 32.08 15.71 -2.26
N ASN A 303 31.07 15.30 -3.05
CA ASN A 303 31.21 15.03 -4.48
C ASN A 303 30.47 16.02 -5.38
N TYR A 304 29.84 17.07 -4.82
CA TYR A 304 28.89 17.95 -5.53
C TYR A 304 29.37 18.46 -6.90
N ASP A 305 30.64 18.89 -6.97
CA ASP A 305 31.25 19.40 -8.21
C ASP A 305 31.62 18.29 -9.20
N HIS A 306 31.77 17.06 -8.74
CA HIS A 306 32.29 15.92 -9.52
C HIS A 306 31.32 14.71 -9.54
N LEU A 307 30.02 14.96 -9.38
CA LEU A 307 29.00 13.91 -9.42
C LEU A 307 29.00 13.17 -10.76
N PRO A 308 28.93 11.82 -10.75
CA PRO A 308 28.73 11.02 -11.96
C PRO A 308 27.32 11.23 -12.50
N SER A 309 27.07 10.85 -13.76
CA SER A 309 25.82 11.12 -14.46
C SER A 309 24.56 10.64 -13.71
N THR A 310 24.67 9.51 -13.01
CA THR A 310 23.62 8.92 -12.16
C THR A 310 24.22 8.48 -10.83
N VAL A 311 23.53 8.78 -9.73
CA VAL A 311 23.88 8.31 -8.39
C VAL A 311 22.73 7.47 -7.86
N ILE A 312 23.04 6.28 -7.36
CA ILE A 312 22.09 5.35 -6.76
C ILE A 312 22.41 5.27 -5.27
N PHE A 313 21.38 5.47 -4.44
CA PHE A 313 21.46 5.39 -2.99
C PHE A 313 20.67 4.15 -2.53
N THR A 314 21.31 3.28 -1.76
CA THR A 314 20.74 1.98 -1.34
C THR A 314 21.30 1.56 0.02
N HIS A 315 20.60 0.65 0.70
CA HIS A 315 21.14 0.03 1.91
C HIS A 315 22.13 -1.10 1.55
N SER A 316 22.82 -1.61 2.57
CA SER A 316 23.93 -2.55 2.44
C SER A 316 23.55 -3.97 2.05
N GLU A 317 22.49 -4.52 2.65
CA GLU A 317 22.15 -5.94 2.53
C GLU A 317 21.58 -6.32 1.15
N ARG A 318 22.03 -7.47 0.62
CA ARG A 318 21.48 -8.00 -0.64
C ARG A 318 20.00 -8.35 -0.49
N TYR A 319 19.67 -9.11 0.54
CA TYR A 319 18.31 -9.58 0.79
C TYR A 319 17.71 -8.82 1.97
N GLN A 320 16.74 -7.96 1.68
CA GLN A 320 16.08 -7.14 2.70
C GLN A 320 14.72 -6.67 2.20
N TRP A 321 13.72 -6.65 3.08
CA TRP A 321 12.34 -6.30 2.73
C TRP A 321 12.17 -4.92 2.08
N HIS A 322 13.17 -4.06 2.20
CA HIS A 322 13.26 -2.75 1.54
C HIS A 322 13.35 -2.85 0.01
N ASN A 323 13.82 -3.97 -0.54
CA ASN A 323 13.99 -4.18 -1.97
C ASN A 323 12.66 -4.61 -2.63
N ASP A 324 12.28 -3.90 -3.70
CA ASP A 324 11.01 -4.09 -4.42
C ASP A 324 11.11 -5.27 -5.41
N ASP A 325 11.31 -6.48 -4.86
CA ASP A 325 11.57 -7.72 -5.58
C ASP A 325 10.92 -8.92 -4.87
N PRO A 326 10.49 -10.00 -5.57
CA PRO A 326 9.76 -11.11 -4.95
C PRO A 326 10.57 -11.90 -3.93
N LEU A 327 11.89 -11.89 -4.07
CA LEU A 327 12.85 -12.50 -3.15
C LEU A 327 13.56 -11.43 -2.30
N TYR A 328 13.11 -10.18 -2.36
CA TYR A 328 13.74 -9.05 -1.68
C TYR A 328 15.22 -8.85 -2.09
N ASP A 329 15.58 -9.25 -3.32
CA ASP A 329 16.95 -9.25 -3.82
C ASP A 329 17.34 -7.91 -4.46
N GLY A 330 18.18 -7.14 -3.78
CA GLY A 330 18.69 -5.85 -4.21
C GLY A 330 19.58 -5.94 -5.45
N GLN A 331 20.28 -7.07 -5.65
CA GLN A 331 21.05 -7.30 -6.87
C GLN A 331 20.12 -7.35 -8.09
N SER A 332 18.95 -7.95 -7.93
CA SER A 332 17.95 -8.05 -8.99
C SER A 332 17.32 -6.69 -9.32
N VAL A 333 17.00 -5.90 -8.29
CA VAL A 333 16.49 -4.53 -8.43
C VAL A 333 17.50 -3.66 -9.20
N LEU A 334 18.75 -3.64 -8.76
CA LEU A 334 19.79 -2.82 -9.38
C LEU A 334 20.15 -3.28 -10.80
N ALA A 335 20.17 -4.58 -11.07
CA ALA A 335 20.48 -5.10 -12.40
C ALA A 335 19.45 -4.71 -13.47
N ARG A 336 18.18 -4.49 -13.08
CA ARG A 336 17.11 -4.06 -14.00
C ARG A 336 16.95 -2.54 -14.09
N LEU A 337 17.67 -1.77 -13.27
CA LEU A 337 17.47 -0.32 -13.19
C LEU A 337 17.79 0.38 -14.53
N ASN A 338 16.80 1.06 -15.07
CA ASN A 338 16.93 1.86 -16.29
C ASN A 338 17.57 3.23 -15.97
N THR A 339 18.90 3.29 -16.02
CA THR A 339 19.67 4.52 -15.76
C THR A 339 19.40 5.64 -16.76
N THR A 340 18.90 5.32 -17.96
CA THR A 340 18.47 6.34 -18.92
C THR A 340 17.20 7.03 -18.44
N TYR A 341 16.20 6.26 -18.01
CA TYR A 341 14.99 6.81 -17.42
C TYR A 341 15.27 7.62 -16.14
N VAL A 342 16.21 7.17 -15.29
CA VAL A 342 16.64 7.95 -14.11
C VAL A 342 17.14 9.34 -14.51
N ARG A 343 17.90 9.46 -15.60
CA ARG A 343 18.41 10.76 -16.07
C ARG A 343 17.32 11.65 -16.67
N GLU A 344 16.39 11.05 -17.40
CA GLU A 344 15.25 11.76 -18.00
C GLU A 344 14.27 12.27 -16.93
N GLU A 345 13.94 11.42 -15.96
CA GLU A 345 13.00 11.73 -14.88
C GLU A 345 13.67 12.55 -13.77
N GLY A 346 15.00 12.46 -13.64
CA GLY A 346 15.81 13.19 -12.68
C GLY A 346 15.87 12.57 -11.28
N TYR A 347 14.76 12.04 -10.78
CA TYR A 347 14.66 11.28 -9.53
C TYR A 347 13.71 10.11 -9.69
N VAL A 348 14.13 8.94 -9.21
CA VAL A 348 13.36 7.71 -9.22
C VAL A 348 13.50 7.02 -7.87
N ASN A 349 12.39 6.72 -7.22
CA ASN A 349 12.38 5.85 -6.05
C ASN A 349 12.54 4.38 -6.52
N LEU A 350 13.39 3.60 -5.85
CA LEU A 350 13.59 2.18 -6.18
C LEU A 350 12.39 1.31 -5.76
N ARG A 351 11.48 1.84 -4.94
CA ARG A 351 10.18 1.24 -4.62
C ARG A 351 9.06 1.85 -5.46
N CYS A 352 8.39 0.99 -6.21
CA CYS A 352 7.18 1.27 -6.97
C CYS A 352 5.91 0.93 -6.17
N GLY A 353 5.94 -0.08 -5.30
CA GLY A 353 4.78 -0.49 -4.49
C GLY A 353 4.36 0.52 -3.42
N TRP A 354 3.05 0.80 -3.29
CA TRP A 354 2.52 1.79 -2.35
C TRP A 354 2.33 1.28 -0.92
N HIS A 355 2.67 0.02 -0.64
CA HIS A 355 2.42 -0.65 0.64
C HIS A 355 2.89 0.14 1.87
N LEU A 356 3.93 0.95 1.70
CA LEU A 356 4.44 1.85 2.73
C LEU A 356 4.77 3.20 2.10
N GLY A 357 4.19 4.26 2.65
CA GLY A 357 4.55 5.63 2.30
C GLY A 357 3.53 6.37 1.42
N CYS A 358 2.87 5.67 0.51
CA CYS A 358 1.89 6.24 -0.43
C CYS A 358 0.44 5.90 -0.02
N PRO A 359 -0.56 6.75 -0.40
CA PRO A 359 -0.40 8.06 -1.05
C PRO A 359 -0.05 9.19 -0.07
N ALA A 360 -0.22 9.00 1.23
CA ALA A 360 0.06 10.01 2.24
C ALA A 360 0.47 9.35 3.56
N ALA A 361 1.76 9.25 3.82
CA ALA A 361 2.30 8.71 5.07
C ALA A 361 2.43 9.77 6.17
N ILE A 362 2.61 11.03 5.81
CA ILE A 362 2.79 12.11 6.77
C ILE A 362 1.82 13.24 6.43
N ARG A 363 1.09 13.73 7.43
CA ARG A 363 0.25 14.93 7.38
C ARG A 363 0.81 15.95 8.36
N PRO A 364 1.84 16.73 7.98
CA PRO A 364 2.64 17.52 8.91
C PRO A 364 1.80 18.48 9.77
N LEU A 365 0.81 19.15 9.19
CA LEU A 365 0.00 20.15 9.89
C LEU A 365 -1.01 19.53 10.88
N GLU A 366 -1.46 18.31 10.62
CA GLU A 366 -2.37 17.57 11.49
C GLU A 366 -1.58 16.88 12.61
N GLN A 367 -0.51 16.17 12.24
CA GLN A 367 0.30 15.41 13.20
C GLN A 367 1.07 16.31 14.17
N ALA A 368 1.47 17.51 13.75
CA ALA A 368 2.08 18.50 14.66
C ALA A 368 1.15 18.94 15.81
N LYS A 369 -0.14 18.64 15.76
CA LYS A 369 -1.11 18.95 16.83
C LYS A 369 -1.37 17.77 17.77
N LEU A 370 -0.78 16.61 17.50
CA LEU A 370 -0.98 15.42 18.33
C LEU A 370 -0.36 15.64 19.72
N PRO A 371 -1.04 15.21 20.79
CA PRO A 371 -0.49 15.30 22.14
C PRO A 371 0.59 14.24 22.38
N ALA A 372 1.28 14.33 23.51
CA ALA A 372 2.08 13.21 24.01
C ALA A 372 1.19 11.95 24.14
N PRO A 373 1.71 10.74 23.85
CA PRO A 373 3.12 10.44 23.62
C PRO A 373 3.63 10.72 22.19
N ALA A 374 2.75 10.96 21.21
CA ALA A 374 3.15 11.12 19.80
C ALA A 374 4.05 12.34 19.54
N SER A 375 3.90 13.41 20.31
CA SER A 375 4.73 14.62 20.25
C SER A 375 5.83 14.72 21.31
N ASP A 376 6.06 13.66 22.09
CA ASP A 376 7.18 13.58 23.02
C ASP A 376 8.38 12.90 22.32
N PRO A 377 9.47 13.60 22.00
CA PRO A 377 10.60 13.03 21.26
C PRO A 377 11.39 11.96 22.05
N THR A 378 11.14 11.85 23.35
CA THR A 378 11.77 10.83 24.22
C THR A 378 10.93 9.57 24.36
N SER A 379 9.69 9.59 23.86
CA SER A 379 8.77 8.47 23.93
C SER A 379 9.09 7.40 22.89
N GLU A 380 8.91 6.14 23.27
CA GLU A 380 8.93 5.01 22.32
C GLU A 380 7.75 5.02 21.33
N HIS A 381 6.71 5.79 21.64
CA HIS A 381 5.53 5.99 20.79
C HIS A 381 5.53 7.36 20.09
N ALA A 382 6.70 8.02 20.01
CA ALA A 382 6.84 9.25 19.26
C ALA A 382 6.55 9.01 17.78
N GLU A 383 5.79 9.91 17.16
CA GLU A 383 5.50 9.84 15.73
C GLU A 383 6.36 10.85 14.97
N ALA A 384 7.09 10.40 13.95
CA ALA A 384 7.89 11.29 13.11
C ALA A 384 7.05 12.42 12.49
N GLY A 385 5.77 12.17 12.19
CA GLY A 385 4.85 13.19 11.70
C GLY A 385 4.64 14.37 12.65
N SER A 386 4.73 14.15 13.97
CA SER A 386 4.55 15.20 14.99
C SER A 386 5.64 16.28 14.94
N PHE A 387 6.84 15.93 14.47
CA PHE A 387 7.96 16.87 14.36
C PHE A 387 8.29 17.25 12.92
N TYR A 388 7.58 16.69 11.94
CA TYR A 388 7.86 16.94 10.53
C TYR A 388 7.64 18.40 10.15
N LYS A 389 6.60 19.05 10.70
CA LYS A 389 6.33 20.48 10.45
C LYS A 389 7.54 21.35 10.81
N SER A 390 8.06 21.22 12.02
CA SER A 390 9.18 22.03 12.50
C SER A 390 10.48 21.71 11.76
N ALA A 391 10.72 20.43 11.46
CA ALA A 391 11.85 19.99 10.64
C ALA A 391 11.80 20.62 9.23
N PHE A 392 10.63 20.61 8.60
CA PHE A 392 10.42 21.19 7.28
C PHE A 392 10.64 22.70 7.26
N GLU A 393 10.14 23.43 8.27
CA GLU A 393 10.33 24.88 8.37
C GLU A 393 11.81 25.28 8.58
N ASP A 394 12.61 24.48 9.29
CA ASP A 394 14.07 24.73 9.43
C ASP A 394 14.81 24.45 8.11
N MET A 395 14.52 23.30 7.48
CA MET A 395 15.22 22.88 6.26
C MET A 395 14.82 23.69 5.03
N PHE A 396 13.55 24.09 4.93
CA PHE A 396 12.95 24.77 3.78
C PHE A 396 12.27 26.10 4.20
N PRO A 397 13.02 27.10 4.68
CA PRO A 397 12.46 28.30 5.31
C PRO A 397 11.53 29.11 4.40
N ASP A 398 11.75 29.07 3.08
CA ASP A 398 10.96 29.81 2.09
C ASP A 398 9.87 28.95 1.42
N THR A 399 9.62 27.73 1.91
CA THR A 399 8.64 26.80 1.32
C THR A 399 7.51 26.53 2.31
N PRO A 400 6.24 26.70 1.90
CA PRO A 400 5.11 26.33 2.75
C PRO A 400 5.13 24.84 3.10
N VAL A 401 4.83 24.52 4.36
CA VAL A 401 4.70 23.13 4.82
C VAL A 401 3.54 22.45 4.06
N PRO A 402 3.77 21.30 3.39
CA PRO A 402 2.71 20.58 2.69
C PRO A 402 1.64 20.01 3.64
N ASP A 403 0.41 19.90 3.13
CA ASP A 403 -0.70 19.26 3.86
C ASP A 403 -0.50 17.74 4.01
N ALA A 404 0.10 17.11 2.99
CA ALA A 404 0.36 15.68 2.93
C ALA A 404 1.67 15.39 2.20
N ILE A 405 2.33 14.33 2.62
CA ILE A 405 3.59 13.84 2.07
C ILE A 405 3.48 12.34 1.84
N GLY A 406 3.85 11.92 0.64
CA GLY A 406 3.78 10.52 0.25
C GLY A 406 4.81 10.19 -0.81
N VAL A 407 5.53 9.11 -0.60
CA VAL A 407 6.50 8.51 -1.52
C VAL A 407 6.68 7.07 -1.07
N GLY A 408 7.05 6.15 -1.97
CA GLY A 408 7.48 4.81 -1.56
C GLY A 408 8.56 4.90 -0.49
N CYS A 409 8.42 4.10 0.57
CA CYS A 409 9.33 4.15 1.72
C CYS A 409 10.80 3.89 1.36
N CYS A 410 11.60 3.99 2.43
CA CYS A 410 12.83 3.24 2.63
C CYS A 410 14.09 3.88 2.03
N ALA A 411 14.03 5.13 1.57
CA ALA A 411 15.21 5.90 1.19
C ALA A 411 16.17 5.17 0.23
N GLN A 412 15.63 4.36 -0.67
CA GLN A 412 16.38 3.76 -1.77
C GLN A 412 15.92 4.41 -3.07
N PHE A 413 16.81 5.13 -3.74
CA PHE A 413 16.45 5.93 -4.91
C PHE A 413 17.66 6.14 -5.82
N ALA A 414 17.39 6.48 -7.08
CA ALA A 414 18.39 6.90 -8.05
C ALA A 414 18.08 8.32 -8.52
N VAL A 415 19.12 9.11 -8.74
CA VAL A 415 19.00 10.53 -9.07
C VAL A 415 20.08 10.93 -10.07
N SER A 416 19.75 11.85 -10.98
CA SER A 416 20.70 12.39 -11.94
C SER A 416 21.58 13.47 -11.32
N ALA A 417 22.80 13.63 -11.84
CA ALA A 417 23.71 14.69 -11.41
C ALA A 417 23.07 16.08 -11.54
N ASP A 418 22.36 16.31 -12.63
CA ASP A 418 21.67 17.58 -12.91
C ASP A 418 20.56 17.86 -11.90
N THR A 419 19.86 16.81 -11.44
CA THR A 419 18.81 16.96 -10.41
C THR A 419 19.41 17.28 -9.05
N ILE A 420 20.53 16.65 -8.68
CA ILE A 420 21.27 17.04 -7.46
C ILE A 420 21.73 18.51 -7.58
N ARG A 421 22.31 18.90 -8.73
CA ARG A 421 22.81 20.27 -8.97
C ARG A 421 21.72 21.32 -9.17
N SER A 422 20.46 20.91 -9.34
CA SER A 422 19.33 21.85 -9.39
C SER A 422 19.13 22.61 -8.08
N ARG A 423 19.73 22.09 -7.00
CA ARG A 423 19.73 22.67 -5.66
C ARG A 423 21.17 22.97 -5.22
N SER A 424 21.38 24.08 -4.52
CA SER A 424 22.72 24.53 -4.12
C SER A 424 23.38 23.57 -3.12
N VAL A 425 24.72 23.52 -3.09
CA VAL A 425 25.45 22.72 -2.10
C VAL A 425 25.17 23.19 -0.67
N GLU A 426 24.93 24.50 -0.49
CA GLU A 426 24.57 25.12 0.79
C GLU A 426 23.25 24.58 1.35
N ASP A 427 22.30 24.21 0.49
CA ASP A 427 21.05 23.59 0.93
C ASP A 427 21.30 22.20 1.50
N TYR A 428 22.13 21.38 0.84
CA TYR A 428 22.52 20.07 1.35
C TYR A 428 23.29 20.19 2.69
N GLN A 429 24.17 21.19 2.80
CA GLN A 429 24.86 21.51 4.05
C GLN A 429 23.89 21.92 5.16
N ARG A 430 22.83 22.68 4.83
CA ARG A 430 21.76 23.04 5.78
C ARG A 430 20.99 21.82 6.24
N TYR A 431 20.60 20.91 5.34
CA TYR A 431 19.93 19.65 5.70
C TYR A 431 20.79 18.80 6.64
N ARG A 432 22.09 18.67 6.33
CA ARG A 432 23.04 17.97 7.22
C ARG A 432 23.20 18.68 8.55
N GLY A 433 23.24 20.01 8.53
CA GLY A 433 23.33 20.85 9.72
C GLY A 433 22.09 20.75 10.63
N TRP A 434 20.89 20.56 10.06
CA TRP A 434 19.69 20.22 10.82
C TRP A 434 19.83 18.84 11.46
N LEU A 435 20.26 17.84 10.68
CA LEU A 435 20.41 16.46 11.15
C LEU A 435 21.40 16.35 12.32
N VAL A 436 22.49 17.13 12.30
CA VAL A 436 23.49 17.17 13.38
C VAL A 436 22.98 17.86 14.65
N ARG A 437 22.17 18.92 14.51
CA ARG A 437 21.72 19.73 15.67
C ARG A 437 20.42 19.24 16.30
N THR A 438 19.61 18.48 15.58
CA THR A 438 18.30 18.04 16.08
C THR A 438 18.46 17.13 17.29
N GLU A 439 17.65 17.36 18.32
CA GLU A 439 17.62 16.53 19.53
C GLU A 439 16.79 15.25 19.35
N LEU A 440 16.13 15.11 18.19
CA LEU A 440 15.38 13.91 17.84
C LEU A 440 16.31 12.70 17.75
N ASN A 441 15.84 11.53 18.17
CA ASN A 441 16.59 10.28 18.00
C ASN A 441 16.73 9.88 16.51
N ASP A 442 17.51 8.85 16.23
CA ASP A 442 17.80 8.42 14.86
C ASP A 442 16.59 7.90 14.10
N ASP A 443 15.65 7.26 14.78
CA ASP A 443 14.43 6.74 14.16
C ASP A 443 13.55 7.87 13.64
N LEU A 444 13.31 8.90 14.47
CA LEU A 444 12.50 10.05 14.09
C LEU A 444 13.18 10.89 13.01
N SER A 445 14.46 11.23 13.20
CA SER A 445 15.21 12.09 12.27
C SER A 445 15.53 11.39 10.93
N GLY A 446 15.86 10.09 10.95
CA GLY A 446 16.05 9.29 9.74
C GLY A 446 14.75 9.17 8.96
N ARG A 447 13.62 8.88 9.64
CA ARG A 447 12.30 8.83 9.01
C ARG A 447 11.89 10.16 8.37
N MET A 448 12.29 11.30 8.93
CA MET A 448 12.06 12.61 8.30
C MET A 448 12.84 12.72 6.98
N MET A 449 14.13 12.36 6.99
CA MET A 449 14.96 12.38 5.79
C MET A 449 14.41 11.44 4.70
N GLU A 450 13.95 10.24 5.07
CA GLU A 450 13.33 9.26 4.17
C GLU A 450 12.21 9.88 3.32
N TYR A 451 11.33 10.68 3.94
CA TYR A 451 10.20 11.33 3.28
C TYR A 451 10.51 12.72 2.74
N LEU A 452 11.77 13.15 2.75
CA LEU A 452 12.20 14.43 2.17
C LEU A 452 12.92 14.28 0.84
N TRP A 453 13.48 13.12 0.53
CA TRP A 453 14.34 12.96 -0.64
C TRP A 453 13.68 13.37 -1.95
N HIS A 454 12.47 12.92 -2.23
CA HIS A 454 11.77 13.29 -3.46
C HIS A 454 11.51 14.81 -3.55
N ILE A 455 11.21 15.47 -2.41
CA ILE A 455 11.03 16.93 -2.34
C ILE A 455 12.36 17.65 -2.54
N ILE A 456 13.44 17.18 -1.92
CA ILE A 456 14.80 17.68 -2.10
C ILE A 456 15.17 17.63 -3.59
N PHE A 457 14.78 16.58 -4.30
CA PHE A 457 15.04 16.41 -5.74
C PHE A 457 13.93 16.96 -6.64
N GLY A 458 13.07 17.85 -6.14
CA GLY A 458 12.18 18.67 -6.94
C GLY A 458 10.87 18.00 -7.36
N LYS A 459 10.53 16.84 -6.79
CA LYS A 459 9.20 16.23 -6.95
C LYS A 459 8.19 16.88 -6.00
N GLY A 460 6.91 16.72 -6.32
CA GLY A 460 5.82 17.22 -5.47
C GLY A 460 5.77 16.52 -4.11
N PRO A 461 5.14 17.12 -3.09
CA PRO A 461 5.05 16.54 -1.75
C PRO A 461 4.48 15.12 -1.71
N VAL A 462 3.55 14.82 -2.62
CA VAL A 462 3.06 13.46 -2.90
C VAL A 462 3.59 13.03 -4.27
N HIS A 463 4.51 12.06 -4.29
CA HIS A 463 5.08 11.45 -5.48
C HIS A 463 4.86 9.93 -5.46
N CYS A 464 3.65 9.54 -5.86
CA CYS A 464 3.18 8.16 -5.87
C CYS A 464 2.73 7.81 -7.30
N PRO A 465 3.67 7.49 -8.22
CA PRO A 465 3.30 7.02 -9.55
C PRO A 465 2.56 5.69 -9.46
N ARG A 466 1.71 5.37 -10.43
CA ARG A 466 1.07 4.04 -10.47
C ARG A 466 2.15 2.96 -10.51
N ALA A 467 1.99 1.90 -9.73
CA ALA A 467 3.00 0.85 -9.59
C ALA A 467 3.33 0.21 -10.95
N GLU A 468 2.32 -0.07 -11.78
CA GLU A 468 2.48 -0.55 -13.17
C GLU A 468 3.39 0.37 -14.01
N ASP A 469 3.13 1.68 -14.01
CA ASP A 469 3.91 2.66 -14.77
C ASP A 469 5.35 2.76 -14.24
N CYS A 470 5.51 2.68 -12.92
CA CYS A 470 6.81 2.71 -12.28
C CYS A 470 7.64 1.48 -12.66
N TYR A 471 7.11 0.27 -12.48
CA TYR A 471 7.83 -0.95 -12.83
C TYR A 471 8.20 -1.02 -14.32
N CYS A 472 7.31 -0.58 -15.20
CA CYS A 472 7.59 -0.51 -16.63
C CYS A 472 8.75 0.44 -16.96
N LYS A 473 8.72 1.68 -16.44
CA LYS A 473 9.72 2.70 -16.80
C LYS A 473 11.06 2.49 -16.10
N VAL A 474 11.02 2.10 -14.82
CA VAL A 474 12.19 1.96 -13.97
C VAL A 474 12.91 0.64 -14.23
N TYR A 475 12.16 -0.45 -14.46
CA TYR A 475 12.71 -1.80 -14.52
C TYR A 475 12.41 -2.57 -15.82
N GLY A 476 11.68 -1.96 -16.76
CA GLY A 476 11.30 -2.61 -18.02
C GLY A 476 10.21 -3.67 -17.87
N MET A 477 9.55 -3.77 -16.71
CA MET A 477 8.51 -4.77 -16.43
C MET A 477 7.12 -4.18 -16.71
N CYS A 478 6.69 -4.22 -17.98
CA CYS A 478 5.51 -3.47 -18.44
C CYS A 478 4.19 -4.24 -18.45
N ASP A 479 4.22 -5.57 -18.47
CA ASP A 479 3.02 -6.42 -18.60
C ASP A 479 2.64 -7.08 -17.25
N LEU A 480 2.79 -6.33 -16.16
CA LEU A 480 2.55 -6.83 -14.81
C LEU A 480 1.06 -6.90 -14.47
N PRO A 481 0.59 -7.98 -13.83
CA PRO A 481 -0.80 -8.08 -13.37
C PRO A 481 -0.96 -7.32 -12.05
N CYS A 482 -0.94 -5.99 -12.09
CA CYS A 482 -1.12 -5.15 -10.89
C CYS A 482 -2.60 -5.13 -10.46
N GLU A 483 -2.84 -5.21 -9.15
CA GLU A 483 -4.18 -5.27 -8.56
C GLU A 483 -4.91 -3.91 -8.55
N ASP A 484 -4.15 -2.85 -8.31
CA ASP A 484 -4.62 -1.47 -8.14
C ASP A 484 -3.49 -0.47 -8.48
N ASP A 485 -3.73 0.83 -8.26
CA ASP A 485 -2.76 1.88 -8.58
C ASP A 485 -1.43 1.72 -7.84
N GLY A 486 -1.40 1.05 -6.68
CA GLY A 486 -0.23 0.93 -5.83
C GLY A 486 0.27 -0.50 -5.59
N GLY A 487 -0.52 -1.51 -5.96
CA GLY A 487 -0.26 -2.91 -5.69
C GLY A 487 0.10 -3.69 -6.95
N CYS A 488 1.27 -4.34 -6.92
CA CYS A 488 1.65 -5.37 -7.89
C CYS A 488 2.26 -6.56 -7.13
N LYS A 489 1.41 -7.45 -6.60
CA LYS A 489 1.84 -8.59 -5.76
C LYS A 489 2.77 -9.56 -6.48
N ALA A 490 2.73 -9.57 -7.81
CA ALA A 490 3.67 -10.34 -8.62
C ALA A 490 5.14 -9.95 -8.35
N VAL A 491 5.40 -8.66 -8.08
CA VAL A 491 6.76 -8.15 -7.88
C VAL A 491 7.08 -7.99 -6.40
N TYR A 492 6.15 -7.51 -5.59
CA TYR A 492 6.42 -7.27 -4.18
C TYR A 492 5.21 -7.56 -3.30
N THR A 493 5.48 -8.18 -2.15
CA THR A 493 4.54 -8.26 -1.04
C THR A 493 5.24 -7.86 0.24
N LEU A 494 4.56 -7.11 1.10
CA LEU A 494 5.11 -6.74 2.40
C LEU A 494 5.29 -8.02 3.24
N PRO A 495 6.51 -8.32 3.73
CA PRO A 495 6.73 -9.54 4.51
C PRO A 495 6.07 -9.45 5.89
N PRO A 496 5.84 -10.61 6.53
CA PRO A 496 5.27 -10.67 7.88
C PRO A 496 6.20 -10.09 8.96
N PHE A 497 7.52 -10.09 8.71
CA PHE A 497 8.54 -9.57 9.62
C PHE A 497 9.57 -8.73 8.87
N SER A 498 10.22 -7.80 9.57
CA SER A 498 11.29 -6.97 9.02
C SER A 498 12.59 -7.74 8.80
N ASN A 499 12.85 -8.77 9.59
CA ASN A 499 14.06 -9.59 9.45
C ASN A 499 13.72 -10.83 8.63
N LEU A 500 14.49 -11.09 7.57
CA LEU A 500 14.34 -12.29 6.77
C LEU A 500 14.81 -13.53 7.56
N PRO A 501 14.25 -14.73 7.29
CA PRO A 501 14.70 -15.97 7.92
C PRO A 501 16.18 -16.27 7.64
N GLU A 502 16.84 -16.92 8.59
CA GLU A 502 18.17 -17.47 8.36
C GLU A 502 18.12 -18.48 7.20
N GLY A 503 19.03 -18.35 6.23
CA GLY A 503 19.05 -19.17 5.02
C GLY A 503 18.19 -18.63 3.86
N TRP A 504 17.58 -17.45 3.98
CA TRP A 504 17.00 -16.76 2.83
C TRP A 504 18.06 -16.53 1.74
N PRO A 505 17.73 -16.67 0.44
CA PRO A 505 16.40 -16.91 -0.14
C PRO A 505 16.01 -18.39 -0.28
N ASP A 506 16.85 -19.35 0.12
CA ASP A 506 16.57 -20.79 -0.04
C ASP A 506 15.76 -21.41 1.10
N VAL A 507 15.50 -20.64 2.15
CA VAL A 507 14.59 -20.97 3.26
C VAL A 507 13.50 -19.90 3.31
N ASP A 508 12.25 -20.31 3.42
CA ASP A 508 11.12 -19.40 3.53
C ASP A 508 10.72 -19.09 4.98
N TRP A 509 9.62 -18.35 5.15
CA TRP A 509 9.10 -17.93 6.44
C TRP A 509 8.59 -19.07 7.32
N THR A 510 8.29 -20.25 6.76
CA THR A 510 7.89 -21.45 7.54
C THR A 510 9.09 -22.32 7.92
N GLY A 511 10.29 -21.96 7.45
CA GLY A 511 11.51 -22.75 7.63
C GLY A 511 11.66 -23.86 6.59
N ASP A 512 10.82 -23.87 5.56
CA ASP A 512 10.87 -24.87 4.50
C ASP A 512 11.90 -24.48 3.44
N SER A 513 12.63 -25.47 2.93
CA SER A 513 13.60 -25.25 1.85
C SER A 513 12.88 -25.05 0.52
N ARG A 514 13.34 -24.09 -0.26
CA ARG A 514 12.85 -23.79 -1.62
C ARG A 514 14.02 -23.53 -2.57
N ASN A 515 13.78 -23.74 -3.86
CA ASN A 515 14.75 -23.44 -4.90
C ASN A 515 14.60 -21.98 -5.34
N SER A 516 15.44 -21.09 -4.80
CA SER A 516 15.35 -19.67 -5.12
C SER A 516 15.70 -19.36 -6.59
N ASP A 517 16.61 -20.11 -7.20
CA ASP A 517 16.98 -19.99 -8.62
C ASP A 517 15.79 -20.32 -9.53
N GLU A 518 15.02 -21.36 -9.21
CA GLU A 518 13.81 -21.72 -9.96
C GLU A 518 12.72 -20.64 -9.83
N LEU A 519 12.54 -20.07 -8.63
CA LEU A 519 11.62 -18.98 -8.40
C LEU A 519 12.02 -17.72 -9.18
N ARG A 520 13.31 -17.39 -9.19
CA ARG A 520 13.85 -16.30 -9.99
C ARG A 520 13.63 -16.52 -11.47
N LEU A 521 14.01 -17.69 -11.99
CA LEU A 521 13.84 -18.03 -13.40
C LEU A 521 12.38 -17.95 -13.83
N LYS A 522 11.47 -18.45 -12.99
CA LYS A 522 10.03 -18.37 -13.24
C LYS A 522 9.56 -16.92 -13.31
N PHE A 523 9.94 -16.09 -12.34
CA PHE A 523 9.59 -14.68 -12.33
C PHE A 523 10.13 -13.94 -13.56
N ASP A 524 11.39 -14.16 -13.91
CA ASP A 524 12.02 -13.50 -15.06
C ASP A 524 11.42 -13.96 -16.39
N THR A 525 10.99 -15.22 -16.49
CA THR A 525 10.31 -15.73 -17.68
C THR A 525 8.90 -15.14 -17.83
N GLU A 526 8.21 -14.91 -16.72
CA GLU A 526 6.82 -14.45 -16.74
C GLU A 526 6.71 -12.93 -16.85
N TYR A 527 7.61 -12.19 -16.20
CA TYR A 527 7.50 -10.74 -16.01
C TYR A 527 8.78 -9.96 -16.33
N GLY A 528 9.88 -10.64 -16.66
CA GLY A 528 11.12 -9.98 -17.04
C GLY A 528 10.95 -9.13 -18.30
N PRO A 529 11.84 -8.16 -18.54
CA PRO A 529 11.82 -7.38 -19.76
C PRO A 529 11.95 -8.32 -20.97
N ASN A 530 11.11 -8.12 -21.99
CA ASN A 530 11.25 -8.81 -23.28
C ASN A 530 12.62 -8.43 -23.88
N LEU A 531 13.60 -9.31 -23.78
CA LEU A 531 14.96 -9.13 -24.33
C LEU A 531 14.99 -9.15 -25.86
#